data_AF-A0AB37UEW2-F1
#
_entry.id   AF-A0AB37UEW2-F1
#
_cell.length_a   1.000
_cell.length_b   1.000
_cell.length_c   1.000
_cell.angle_alpha   90.00
_cell.angle_beta   90.00
_cell.angle_gamma   90.00
#
_symmetry.space_group_name_H-M   'P 1'
#
loop_
_entity.id
_entity.type
_entity.pdbx_description
1 polymer ?
#
loop_
_entity_poly.entity_id
_entity_poly.type
_entity_poly.pdbx_seq_one_letter_code
_entity_poly.pdbx_strand_id
1 'polypeptide(L)'
;MLWVLTIKCAVRRFAKSAALWVAWPFVIDTHDSLDTGGGYVASRYDAVFRNPQTNEVIKVLKFQDFYEKFGDYYVMTKQTVEDYQQQERIKTEFNFSNIKLLEAVAV
;
A
#
# COMPACT_ATOMS: atom_id res chain seq x y z
N MET A 1 45.82 43.88 -23.84
CA MET A 1 44.70 43.30 -24.61
C MET A 1 44.26 42.04 -23.87
N LEU A 2 43.26 42.16 -22.99
CA LEU A 2 42.82 41.08 -22.10
C LEU A 2 41.43 40.62 -22.59
N TRP A 3 41.33 39.39 -23.07
CA TRP A 3 40.07 38.79 -23.49
C TRP A 3 39.28 38.32 -22.25
N VAL A 4 38.09 38.88 -22.04
CA VAL A 4 37.13 38.37 -21.06
C VAL A 4 36.26 37.33 -21.76
N LEU A 5 36.43 36.06 -21.38
CA LEU A 5 35.61 34.94 -21.85
C LEU A 5 34.37 34.82 -20.95
N THR A 6 33.22 35.29 -21.43
CA THR A 6 31.96 35.20 -20.68
C THR A 6 31.35 33.80 -20.84
N ILE A 7 31.44 32.97 -19.79
CA ILE A 7 30.76 31.68 -19.73
C ILE A 7 29.26 31.92 -19.53
N LYS A 8 28.45 31.74 -20.59
CA LYS A 8 26.99 31.67 -20.47
C LYS A 8 26.62 30.41 -19.69
N CYS A 9 26.18 30.61 -18.45
CA CYS A 9 25.61 29.56 -17.61
C CYS A 9 24.28 29.09 -18.23
N ALA A 10 24.30 27.95 -18.91
CA ALA A 10 23.10 27.31 -19.45
C ALA A 10 22.37 26.60 -18.30
N VAL A 11 21.38 27.27 -17.71
CA VAL A 11 20.43 26.65 -16.77
C VAL A 11 19.57 25.67 -17.57
N ARG A 12 19.97 24.39 -17.61
CA ARG A 12 19.08 23.30 -18.01
C ARG A 12 17.96 23.21 -16.97
N ARG A 13 16.77 23.65 -17.35
CA ARG A 13 15.52 23.32 -16.65
C ARG A 13 15.40 21.80 -16.63
N PHE A 14 15.73 21.18 -15.50
CA PHE A 14 15.31 19.82 -15.21
C PHE A 14 13.78 19.81 -15.26
N ALA A 15 13.23 18.99 -16.15
CA ALA A 15 11.80 18.74 -16.21
C ALA A 15 11.33 18.26 -14.83
N LYS A 16 10.28 18.92 -14.34
CA LYS A 16 9.61 18.58 -13.08
C LYS A 16 9.16 17.12 -13.14
N SER A 17 9.81 16.22 -12.41
CA SER A 17 9.17 14.98 -12.01
C SER A 17 8.22 15.33 -10.86
N ALA A 18 7.06 15.86 -11.23
CA ALA A 18 5.93 15.94 -10.33
C ALA A 18 5.41 14.51 -10.21
N ALA A 19 5.93 13.75 -9.25
CA ALA A 19 5.20 12.65 -8.67
C ALA A 19 3.92 13.25 -8.08
N LEU A 20 2.85 13.27 -8.89
CA LEU A 20 1.53 13.64 -8.47
C LEU A 20 1.12 12.65 -7.37
N TRP A 21 0.99 13.15 -6.15
CA TRP A 21 0.22 12.55 -5.07
C TRP A 21 -1.28 12.56 -5.42
N VAL A 22 -1.66 12.05 -6.60
CA VAL A 22 -3.05 11.81 -6.92
C VAL A 22 -3.40 10.52 -6.21
N ALA A 23 -4.27 10.61 -5.19
CA ALA A 23 -5.00 9.46 -4.71
C ALA A 23 -5.80 8.91 -5.90
N TRP A 24 -5.30 7.83 -6.50
CA TRP A 24 -6.06 7.13 -7.53
C TRP A 24 -7.31 6.56 -6.87
N PRO A 25 -8.51 6.78 -7.45
CA PRO A 25 -9.69 6.14 -6.93
C PRO A 25 -9.50 4.62 -6.96
N PHE A 26 -9.78 3.99 -5.83
CA PHE A 26 -9.78 2.55 -5.70
C PHE A 26 -11.08 2.08 -5.07
N VAL A 27 -11.46 0.86 -5.39
CA VAL A 27 -12.59 0.15 -4.79
C VAL A 27 -12.02 -1.02 -4.01
N ILE A 28 -12.57 -1.25 -2.81
CA ILE A 28 -12.29 -2.45 -2.02
C ILE A 28 -13.42 -3.44 -2.25
N ASP A 29 -13.07 -4.59 -2.82
CA ASP A 29 -13.97 -5.73 -2.95
C ASP A 29 -13.65 -6.72 -1.83
N THR A 30 -14.46 -6.74 -0.79
CA THR A 30 -14.31 -7.68 0.34
C THR A 30 -14.92 -9.03 -0.01
N HIS A 31 -14.13 -10.09 0.12
CA HIS A 31 -14.54 -11.46 -0.22
C HIS A 31 -14.81 -12.30 1.01
N ASP A 32 -13.94 -12.21 2.02
CA ASP A 32 -14.11 -12.93 3.29
C ASP A 32 -13.91 -11.98 4.47
N SER A 33 -14.59 -12.30 5.57
CA SER A 33 -14.40 -11.66 6.86
C SER A 33 -14.36 -12.69 7.98
N LEU A 34 -13.65 -12.36 9.05
CA LEU A 34 -13.61 -13.10 10.29
C LEU A 34 -14.56 -12.47 11.30
N ASP A 35 -15.48 -13.26 11.84
CA ASP A 35 -16.29 -12.89 12.99
C ASP A 35 -15.44 -12.93 14.26
N THR A 36 -15.38 -11.81 14.97
CA THR A 36 -14.62 -11.66 16.21
C THR A 36 -15.48 -11.80 17.47
N GLY A 37 -16.80 -11.96 17.30
CA GLY A 37 -17.80 -11.86 18.36
C GLY A 37 -18.18 -10.41 18.73
N GLY A 38 -17.30 -9.43 18.47
CA GLY A 38 -17.56 -7.99 18.64
C GLY A 38 -17.79 -7.22 17.34
N GLY A 39 -17.80 -7.93 16.20
CA GLY A 39 -17.85 -7.37 14.86
C GLY A 39 -17.07 -8.22 13.87
N TYR A 40 -16.82 -7.68 12.68
CA TYR A 40 -16.15 -8.37 11.59
C TYR A 40 -14.87 -7.64 11.17
N VAL A 41 -13.83 -8.39 10.84
CA VAL A 41 -12.61 -7.88 10.20
C VAL A 41 -12.42 -8.58 8.86
N ALA A 42 -12.10 -7.83 7.80
CA ALA A 42 -11.85 -8.42 6.49
C ALA A 42 -10.60 -9.32 6.55
N SER A 43 -10.70 -10.52 5.98
CA SER A 43 -9.58 -11.48 5.92
C SER A 43 -9.15 -11.79 4.48
N ARG A 44 -10.01 -11.52 3.50
CA ARG A 44 -9.65 -11.56 2.07
C ARG A 44 -10.37 -10.45 1.33
N TYR A 45 -9.62 -9.62 0.62
CA TYR A 45 -10.17 -8.51 -0.15
C TYR A 45 -9.23 -8.07 -1.27
N ASP A 46 -9.78 -7.43 -2.29
CA ASP A 46 -9.01 -6.85 -3.39
C ASP A 46 -9.12 -5.32 -3.34
N ALA A 47 -8.01 -4.63 -3.63
CA ALA A 47 -8.01 -3.21 -3.94
C ALA A 47 -7.81 -3.02 -5.44
N VAL A 48 -8.86 -2.53 -6.12
CA VAL A 48 -8.89 -2.34 -7.58
C VAL A 48 -8.72 -0.86 -7.90
N PHE A 49 -7.61 -0.51 -8.54
CA PHE A 49 -7.30 0.85 -8.96
C PHE A 49 -7.71 1.04 -10.42
N ARG A 50 -8.44 2.13 -10.69
CA ARG A 50 -8.94 2.45 -12.04
C ARG A 50 -8.49 3.82 -12.50
N ASN A 51 -8.34 3.95 -13.81
CA ASN A 51 -8.18 5.25 -14.44
C ASN A 51 -9.47 6.06 -14.28
N PRO A 52 -9.46 7.24 -13.64
CA PRO A 52 -10.68 8.02 -13.47
C PRO A 52 -11.28 8.52 -14.79
N GLN A 53 -10.47 8.65 -15.85
CA GLN A 53 -10.92 9.14 -17.15
C GLN A 53 -11.41 8.02 -18.07
N THR A 54 -10.70 6.89 -18.10
CA THR A 54 -11.00 5.77 -19.02
C THR A 54 -11.75 4.61 -18.35
N ASN A 55 -11.81 4.60 -17.02
CA ASN A 55 -12.35 3.52 -16.17
C ASN A 55 -11.62 2.16 -16.29
N GLU A 56 -10.49 2.13 -16.99
CA GLU A 56 -9.65 0.93 -17.15
C GLU A 56 -8.99 0.55 -15.82
N VAL A 57 -8.88 -0.75 -15.55
CA VAL A 57 -8.15 -1.26 -14.38
C VAL A 57 -6.66 -1.13 -14.65
N ILE A 58 -5.96 -0.45 -13.74
CA ILE A 58 -4.52 -0.22 -13.85
C ILE A 58 -3.76 -1.21 -12.98
N LYS A 59 -4.33 -1.52 -11.80
CA LYS A 59 -3.67 -2.31 -10.77
C LYS A 59 -4.71 -3.03 -9.92
N VAL A 60 -4.40 -4.26 -9.53
CA VAL A 60 -5.17 -4.99 -8.52
C VAL A 60 -4.21 -5.49 -7.46
N LEU A 61 -4.46 -5.13 -6.21
CA LEU A 61 -3.80 -5.73 -5.06
C LEU A 61 -4.76 -6.73 -4.42
N LYS A 62 -4.33 -7.98 -4.24
CA LYS A 62 -5.11 -8.98 -3.51
C LYS A 62 -4.51 -9.21 -2.14
N PHE A 63 -5.31 -9.11 -1.11
CA PHE A 63 -4.90 -9.26 0.28
C PHE A 63 -5.50 -10.53 0.86
N GLN A 64 -4.66 -11.29 1.56
CA GLN A 64 -5.07 -12.39 2.41
C GLN A 64 -4.43 -12.22 3.79
N ASP A 65 -5.28 -11.98 4.78
CA ASP A 65 -4.89 -11.65 6.14
C ASP A 65 -5.28 -12.79 7.08
N PHE A 66 -4.38 -13.10 8.00
CA PHE A 66 -4.57 -14.12 9.03
C PHE A 66 -4.45 -13.45 10.39
N TYR A 67 -5.48 -13.66 11.21
CA TYR A 67 -5.59 -13.09 12.54
C TYR A 67 -5.59 -14.20 13.58
N GLU A 68 -4.95 -13.94 14.71
CA GLU A 68 -5.00 -14.78 15.90
C GLU A 68 -5.49 -13.96 17.08
N LYS A 69 -6.15 -14.63 18.03
CA LYS A 69 -6.66 -13.98 19.23
C LYS A 69 -5.58 -13.95 20.31
N PHE A 70 -5.21 -12.75 20.74
CA PHE A 70 -4.32 -12.49 21.87
C PHE A 70 -5.11 -11.71 22.92
N GLY A 71 -5.42 -12.36 24.05
CA GLY A 71 -6.33 -11.78 25.04
C GLY A 71 -7.68 -11.45 24.41
N ASP A 72 -8.04 -10.17 24.44
CA ASP A 72 -9.29 -9.65 23.87
C ASP A 72 -9.13 -9.06 22.46
N TYR A 73 -7.94 -9.16 21.85
CA TYR A 73 -7.64 -8.58 20.55
C TYR A 73 -7.47 -9.66 19.48
N TYR A 74 -7.95 -9.40 18.27
CA TYR A 74 -7.55 -10.13 17.07
C TYR A 74 -6.40 -9.38 16.40
N VAL A 75 -5.23 -10.01 16.34
CA VAL A 75 -4.00 -9.40 15.81
C VAL A 75 -3.58 -10.14 14.55
N MET A 76 -3.23 -9.39 13.50
CA MET A 76 -2.75 -9.95 12.24
C MET A 76 -1.37 -10.58 12.44
N THR A 77 -1.24 -11.88 12.20
CA THR A 77 0.03 -12.62 12.33
C THR A 77 0.67 -12.90 10.98
N LYS A 78 -0.13 -12.92 9.91
CA LYS A 78 0.36 -13.03 8.53
C LYS A 78 -0.49 -12.19 7.58
N GLN A 79 0.16 -11.57 6.61
CA GLN A 79 -0.49 -10.97 5.45
C GLN A 79 0.22 -11.42 4.17
N THR A 80 -0.55 -11.81 3.18
CA THR A 80 -0.07 -12.06 1.83
C THR A 80 -0.67 -11.02 0.90
N VAL A 81 0.19 -10.28 0.21
CA VAL A 81 -0.20 -9.29 -0.79
C VAL A 81 0.26 -9.77 -2.16
N GLU A 82 -0.67 -9.85 -3.10
CA GLU A 82 -0.38 -10.15 -4.49
C GLU A 82 -0.67 -8.91 -5.33
N ASP A 83 0.40 -8.35 -5.88
CA ASP A 83 0.35 -7.21 -6.78
C ASP A 83 0.27 -7.69 -8.22
N TYR A 84 -0.89 -7.44 -8.85
CA TYR A 84 -1.14 -7.70 -10.27
C TYR A 84 -1.03 -6.40 -11.04
N GLN A 85 0.07 -6.24 -11.75
CA GLN A 85 0.32 -5.12 -12.65
C GLN A 85 0.53 -5.67 -14.06
N GLN A 86 -0.47 -5.48 -14.92
CA GLN A 86 -0.43 -5.91 -16.33
C GLN A 86 -0.03 -7.39 -16.50
N GLN A 87 1.27 -7.68 -16.71
CA GLN A 87 1.82 -9.01 -16.99
C GLN A 87 2.66 -9.58 -15.84
N GLU A 88 2.93 -8.80 -14.78
CA GLU A 88 3.74 -9.22 -13.65
C GLU A 88 2.88 -9.43 -12.41
N ARG A 89 3.19 -10.53 -11.69
CA ARG A 89 2.63 -10.84 -10.39
C ARG A 89 3.75 -10.85 -9.37
N ILE A 90 3.70 -9.93 -8.43
CA ILE A 90 4.63 -9.87 -7.30
C ILE A 90 3.87 -10.30 -6.06
N LYS A 91 4.32 -11.37 -5.42
CA LYS A 91 3.80 -11.83 -4.14
C LYS A 91 4.73 -11.40 -3.02
N THR A 92 4.19 -10.73 -2.02
CA THR A 92 4.91 -10.37 -0.80
C THR A 92 4.19 -10.96 0.40
N GLU A 93 4.95 -11.64 1.27
CA GLU A 93 4.42 -12.21 2.51
C GLU A 93 5.04 -11.50 3.70
N PHE A 94 4.18 -10.99 4.57
CA PHE A 94 4.54 -10.44 5.87
C PHE A 94 4.16 -11.47 6.94
N ASN A 95 5.14 -11.86 7.76
CA ASN A 95 4.92 -12.79 8.86
C ASN A 95 5.40 -12.11 10.14
N PHE A 96 4.51 -11.95 11.11
CA PHE A 96 4.77 -11.32 12.38
C PHE A 96 4.93 -12.40 13.46
N SER A 97 6.02 -12.34 14.21
CA SER A 97 6.34 -13.30 15.26
C SER A 97 6.76 -12.58 16.54
N ASN A 98 6.79 -13.30 17.66
CA ASN A 98 7.07 -12.76 18.99
C ASN A 98 6.12 -11.63 19.41
N ILE A 99 4.86 -11.70 18.97
CA ILE A 99 3.81 -10.76 19.37
C ILE A 99 3.50 -10.95 20.85
N LYS A 100 3.53 -9.85 21.61
CA LYS A 100 3.22 -9.82 23.04
C LYS A 100 2.31 -8.65 23.35
N LEU A 101 1.29 -8.89 24.16
CA LEU A 101 0.54 -7.81 24.77
C LEU A 101 1.39 -7.18 25.86
N LEU A 102 1.52 -5.86 25.81
CA LEU A 102 2.15 -5.09 26.86
C LEU A 102 1.10 -4.74 27.90
N GLU A 103 1.47 -4.79 29.18
CA GLU A 103 0.60 -4.32 30.24
C GLU A 103 0.40 -2.81 30.10
N ALA A 104 -0.84 -2.35 30.23
CA ALA A 104 -1.12 -0.93 30.23
C ALA A 104 -0.43 -0.28 31.42
N VAL A 105 0.40 0.73 31.17
CA VAL A 105 0.93 1.57 32.24
C VAL A 105 -0.22 2.44 32.71
N ALA A 106 -0.64 2.26 33.96
CA ALA A 106 -1.61 3.15 34.59
C ALA A 106 -1.06 4.59 34.56
N VAL A 107 -1.83 5.52 33.99
CA VAL A 107 -1.54 6.97 33.97
C VAL A 107 -2.04 7.61 35.24
#